data_AF-A0A5N5SXJ3-F1
#
_entry.id   AF-A0A5N5SXJ3-F1
#
_cell.length_a   1.000
_cell.length_b   1.000
_cell.length_c   1.000
_cell.angle_alpha   90.00
_cell.angle_beta   90.00
_cell.angle_gamma   90.00
#
_symmetry.space_group_name_H-M   'P 1'
#
loop_
_entity.id
_entity.type
_entity.pdbx_description
1 polymer ?
#
loop_
_entity_poly.entity_id
_entity_poly.type
_entity_poly.pdbx_seq_one_letter_code
_entity_poly.pdbx_strand_id
1 'polypeptide(L)'
;MNDEKKTSFIVVVILVKFIGFGMKVYGYVVVIKRAGGDYTSYPLTTKRCIIGKNNDCDIRIQLPSVSKLHCKIEVDDAGKAYITNLNRNNSTLLNDEKIPSEQPIDLYHNDVIIIADRKFRWEYSEITKYSYHMHKQSNETVQQSASQSLAVKHVNYLILANSLLLCISSICQGRITFSPSTMKDTHWYKI
;
A
#
# COMPACT_ATOMS: atom_id res chain seq x y z
N MET A 1 -19.35 -41.20 -1.41
CA MET A 1 -18.48 -41.41 -0.22
C MET A 1 -17.28 -40.45 -0.18
N ASN A 2 -17.36 -39.25 -0.79
CA ASN A 2 -16.21 -38.33 -0.93
C ASN A 2 -16.52 -36.87 -0.51
N ASP A 3 -17.80 -36.50 -0.34
CA ASP A 3 -18.21 -35.15 0.03
C ASP A 3 -18.30 -34.93 1.54
N GLU A 4 -18.69 -35.93 2.31
CA GLU A 4 -18.69 -35.85 3.77
C GLU A 4 -17.27 -35.74 4.32
N LYS A 5 -16.32 -36.53 3.80
CA LYS A 5 -14.90 -36.44 4.21
C LYS A 5 -14.25 -35.12 3.80
N LYS A 6 -14.62 -34.54 2.64
CA LYS A 6 -14.16 -33.21 2.22
C LYS A 6 -14.76 -32.10 3.07
N THR A 7 -16.05 -32.17 3.39
CA THR A 7 -16.73 -31.20 4.26
C THR A 7 -16.16 -31.27 5.67
N SER A 8 -15.95 -32.47 6.22
CA SER A 8 -15.28 -32.66 7.51
C SER A 8 -13.83 -32.18 7.50
N PHE A 9 -13.06 -32.39 6.43
CA PHE A 9 -11.70 -31.83 6.32
C PHE A 9 -11.70 -30.30 6.23
N ILE A 10 -12.60 -29.71 5.46
CA ILE A 10 -12.72 -28.25 5.32
C ILE A 10 -13.17 -27.63 6.65
N VAL A 11 -14.13 -28.24 7.33
CA VAL A 11 -14.60 -27.82 8.65
C VAL A 11 -13.49 -27.98 9.69
N VAL A 12 -12.68 -29.03 9.65
CA VAL A 12 -11.50 -29.21 10.52
C VAL A 12 -10.38 -28.22 10.18
N VAL A 13 -10.12 -27.89 8.91
CA VAL A 13 -9.12 -26.88 8.53
C VAL A 13 -9.59 -25.46 8.91
N ILE A 14 -10.89 -25.17 8.76
CA ILE A 14 -11.49 -23.91 9.22
C ILE A 14 -11.49 -23.85 10.75
N LEU A 15 -11.84 -24.93 11.44
CA LEU A 15 -11.77 -25.03 12.90
C LEU A 15 -10.33 -24.93 13.39
N VAL A 16 -9.34 -25.58 12.78
CA VAL A 16 -7.92 -25.41 13.15
C VAL A 16 -7.43 -23.99 12.86
N LYS A 17 -7.92 -23.34 11.79
CA LYS A 17 -7.72 -21.90 11.54
C LYS A 17 -8.44 -20.99 12.56
N PHE A 18 -9.54 -21.43 13.16
CA PHE A 18 -10.34 -20.66 14.13
C PHE A 18 -9.95 -20.91 15.60
N ILE A 19 -9.47 -22.12 15.92
CA ILE A 19 -8.95 -22.52 17.23
C ILE A 19 -7.55 -21.94 17.43
N GLY A 20 -6.85 -21.64 16.34
CA GLY A 20 -5.74 -20.68 16.32
C GLY A 20 -6.27 -19.24 16.36
N PHE A 21 -6.81 -18.80 17.49
CA PHE A 21 -6.98 -17.38 17.84
C PHE A 21 -5.58 -16.72 18.03
N GLY A 22 -4.65 -17.01 17.14
CA GLY A 22 -3.31 -16.45 17.12
C GLY A 22 -3.46 -14.98 16.75
N MET A 23 -3.19 -14.10 17.70
CA MET A 23 -3.17 -12.66 17.48
C MET A 23 -2.44 -12.38 16.18
N LYS A 24 -3.13 -11.81 15.19
CA LYS A 24 -2.51 -11.41 13.93
C LYS A 24 -1.51 -10.30 14.24
N VAL A 25 -0.22 -10.63 14.22
CA VAL A 25 0.86 -9.67 14.44
C VAL A 25 1.15 -8.96 13.13
N TYR A 26 0.93 -7.65 13.10
CA TYR A 26 1.19 -6.81 11.93
C TYR A 26 2.67 -6.42 11.80
N GLY A 27 3.39 -6.40 12.93
CA GLY A 27 4.80 -6.05 12.99
C GLY A 27 5.25 -5.93 14.43
N TYR A 28 6.46 -5.44 14.61
CA TYR A 28 7.12 -5.26 15.89
C TYR A 28 7.65 -3.84 15.98
N VAL A 29 7.44 -3.21 17.14
CA VAL A 29 8.12 -1.98 17.51
C VAL A 29 9.29 -2.36 18.40
N VAL A 30 10.50 -2.20 17.89
CA VAL A 30 11.74 -2.63 18.53
C VAL A 30 12.41 -1.44 19.21
N VAL A 31 12.55 -1.48 20.53
CA VAL A 31 13.22 -0.43 21.31
C VAL A 31 14.73 -0.59 21.20
N ILE A 32 15.40 0.45 20.73
CA ILE A 32 16.87 0.52 20.65
C ILE A 32 17.40 1.14 21.93
N LYS A 33 18.17 0.36 22.71
CA LYS A 33 18.83 0.85 23.92
C LYS A 33 20.04 1.72 23.55
N ARG A 34 20.25 2.81 24.30
CA ARG A 34 21.37 3.74 24.08
C ARG A 34 22.76 3.11 24.30
N ALA A 35 22.83 2.05 25.12
CA ALA A 35 24.09 1.41 25.53
C ALA A 35 24.53 0.24 24.63
N GLY A 36 23.90 0.04 23.46
CA GLY A 36 24.28 -1.04 22.54
C GLY A 36 23.94 -2.48 23.00
N GLY A 37 23.13 -2.64 24.05
CA GLY A 37 22.65 -3.95 24.52
C GLY A 37 21.39 -4.46 23.82
N ASP A 38 20.83 -5.57 24.32
CA ASP A 38 19.70 -6.27 23.68
C ASP A 38 18.48 -5.40 23.41
N TYR A 39 17.87 -5.60 22.24
CA TYR A 39 16.63 -4.96 21.84
C TYR A 39 15.42 -5.56 22.57
N THR A 40 14.39 -4.75 22.82
CA THR A 40 13.08 -5.24 23.28
C THR A 40 12.05 -4.99 22.20
N SER A 41 11.41 -6.06 21.71
CA SER A 41 10.39 -5.99 20.66
C SER A 41 8.98 -6.08 21.24
N TYR A 42 8.10 -5.16 20.83
CA TYR A 42 6.69 -5.18 21.17
C TYR A 42 5.87 -5.58 19.94
N PRO A 43 5.14 -6.72 19.97
CA PRO A 43 4.31 -7.14 18.85
C PRO A 43 3.10 -6.21 18.73
N LEU A 44 2.88 -5.71 17.52
CA LEU A 44 1.68 -4.95 17.18
C LEU A 44 0.58 -5.92 16.76
N THR A 45 -0.34 -6.21 17.69
CA THR A 45 -1.47 -7.15 17.50
C THR A 45 -2.74 -6.45 17.02
N THR A 46 -2.81 -5.13 17.16
CA THR A 46 -3.90 -4.25 16.72
C THR A 46 -3.45 -3.43 15.52
N LYS A 47 -4.38 -2.93 14.70
CA LYS A 47 -4.05 -2.05 13.56
C LYS A 47 -3.55 -0.65 13.96
N ARG A 48 -3.52 -0.33 15.26
CA ARG A 48 -3.16 0.98 15.78
C ARG A 48 -2.32 0.82 17.03
N CYS A 49 -1.18 1.51 17.05
CA CYS A 49 -0.29 1.67 18.19
C CYS A 49 -0.16 3.16 18.50
N ILE A 50 -0.49 3.60 19.70
CA ILE A 50 -0.27 4.96 20.17
C ILE A 50 0.99 5.00 21.03
N ILE A 51 1.88 5.94 20.72
CA ILE A 51 3.11 6.20 21.48
C ILE A 51 2.99 7.57 22.15
N GLY A 52 3.20 7.62 23.46
CA GLY A 52 3.03 8.85 24.22
C GLY A 52 3.37 8.73 25.70
N LYS A 53 3.11 9.80 26.44
CA LYS A 53 3.37 9.87 27.90
C LYS A 53 2.20 9.37 28.75
N ASN A 54 0.97 9.44 28.23
CA ASN A 54 -0.23 9.04 28.95
C ASN A 54 -0.24 7.55 29.30
N ASN A 55 -1.05 7.17 30.29
CA ASN A 55 -1.22 5.78 30.69
C ASN A 55 -2.02 4.97 29.66
N ASP A 56 -2.86 5.64 28.86
CA ASP A 56 -3.71 5.00 27.85
C ASP A 56 -2.98 4.74 26.51
N CYS A 57 -1.68 5.00 26.44
CA CYS A 57 -0.85 4.73 25.25
C CYS A 57 -0.34 3.29 25.27
N ASP A 58 -0.33 2.64 24.11
CA ASP A 58 0.21 1.28 23.96
C ASP A 58 1.71 1.22 24.29
N ILE A 59 2.47 2.24 23.86
CA ILE A 59 3.88 2.41 24.22
C ILE A 59 4.04 3.70 25.00
N ARG A 60 4.40 3.54 26.28
CA ARG A 60 4.54 4.66 27.22
C ARG A 60 5.99 5.12 27.34
N ILE A 61 6.21 6.42 27.15
CA ILE A 61 7.50 7.08 27.32
C ILE A 61 7.40 8.11 28.45
N GLN A 62 8.10 7.85 29.56
CA GLN A 62 8.10 8.72 30.73
C GLN A 62 9.17 9.81 30.62
N LEU A 63 8.96 10.75 29.71
CA LEU A 63 9.86 11.90 29.53
C LEU A 63 9.08 13.21 29.47
N PRO A 64 9.59 14.30 30.05
CA PRO A 64 8.89 15.59 30.08
C PRO A 64 8.67 16.16 28.67
N SER A 65 9.62 15.94 27.75
CA SER A 65 9.58 16.35 26.35
C SER A 65 8.60 15.54 25.48
N VAL A 66 8.02 14.46 26.01
CA VAL A 66 7.05 13.64 25.29
C VAL A 66 5.63 14.08 25.62
N SER A 67 4.84 14.23 24.56
CA SER A 67 3.43 14.61 24.64
C SER A 67 2.57 13.47 25.18
N LYS A 68 1.42 13.83 25.75
CA LYS A 68 0.42 12.87 26.24
C LYS A 68 0.08 11.82 25.18
N LEU A 69 -0.27 12.27 23.98
CA LEU A 69 -0.36 11.50 22.74
C LEU A 69 0.68 12.12 21.79
N HIS A 70 1.73 11.39 21.44
CA HIS A 70 2.86 11.97 20.70
C HIS A 70 2.81 11.57 19.22
N CYS A 71 2.80 10.29 18.93
CA CYS A 71 2.60 9.79 17.58
C CYS A 71 1.79 8.51 17.60
N LYS A 72 1.31 8.09 16.44
CA LYS A 72 0.64 6.80 16.26
C LYS A 72 1.23 6.08 15.05
N ILE A 73 1.27 4.76 15.15
CA ILE A 73 1.52 3.86 14.03
C ILE A 73 0.19 3.19 13.69
N GLU A 74 -0.21 3.24 12.43
CA GLU A 74 -1.41 2.57 11.94
C GLU A 74 -1.06 1.64 10.79
N VAL A 75 -1.76 0.52 10.70
CA VAL A 75 -1.60 -0.46 9.62
C VAL A 75 -2.93 -0.60 8.89
N ASP A 76 -2.90 -0.44 7.57
CA ASP A 76 -4.08 -0.56 6.73
C ASP A 76 -4.49 -2.03 6.48
N ASP A 77 -5.58 -2.21 5.73
CA ASP A 77 -6.08 -3.54 5.38
C ASP A 77 -5.14 -4.32 4.44
N ALA A 78 -4.31 -3.61 3.66
CA ALA A 78 -3.27 -4.19 2.81
C ALA A 78 -2.01 -4.58 3.60
N GLY A 79 -1.92 -4.19 4.87
CA GLY A 79 -0.78 -4.47 5.74
C GLY A 79 0.34 -3.44 5.64
N LYS A 80 0.12 -2.28 5.02
CA LYS A 80 1.08 -1.18 4.97
C LYS A 80 0.98 -0.34 6.24
N ALA A 81 2.13 -0.06 6.84
CA ALA A 81 2.25 0.74 8.04
C ALA A 81 2.49 2.22 7.72
N TYR A 82 1.93 3.09 8.55
CA TYR A 82 2.08 4.54 8.48
C TYR A 82 2.35 5.07 9.88
N ILE A 83 3.18 6.10 9.98
CA ILE A 83 3.37 6.87 11.19
C ILE A 83 2.75 8.26 11.05
N THR A 84 2.09 8.74 12.09
CA THR A 84 1.58 10.11 12.16
C THR A 84 2.04 10.76 13.45
N ASN A 85 2.73 11.90 13.33
CA ASN A 85 2.99 12.75 14.48
C ASN A 85 1.69 13.46 14.89
N LEU A 86 1.22 13.24 16.11
CA LEU A 86 -0.02 13.83 16.64
C LEU A 86 0.23 15.20 17.31
N ASN A 87 1.48 15.63 17.44
CA ASN A 87 1.84 16.86 18.13
C ASN A 87 2.47 17.90 17.19
N ARG A 88 2.06 19.17 17.35
CA ARG A 88 2.60 20.29 16.57
C ARG A 88 3.88 20.88 17.16
N ASN A 89 4.03 20.83 18.49
CA ASN A 89 5.14 21.45 19.21
C ASN A 89 6.34 20.52 19.32
N ASN A 90 6.07 19.23 19.53
CA ASN A 90 7.10 18.21 19.68
C ASN A 90 7.24 17.43 18.37
N SER A 91 8.47 17.39 17.88
CA SER A 91 8.82 16.73 16.63
C SER A 91 8.97 15.21 16.84
N THR A 92 8.44 14.42 15.92
CA THR A 92 8.88 13.04 15.70
C THR A 92 9.88 13.04 14.54
N LEU A 93 10.98 12.30 14.67
CA LEU A 93 11.91 12.09 13.57
C LEU A 93 11.74 10.67 13.03
N LEU A 94 11.82 10.51 11.72
CA LEU A 94 11.86 9.24 11.01
C LEU A 94 13.19 9.19 10.25
N ASN A 95 14.04 8.22 10.54
CA ASN A 95 15.39 8.11 9.96
C ASN A 95 16.19 9.43 10.09
N ASP A 96 16.16 10.04 11.27
CA ASP A 96 16.79 11.33 11.60
C ASP A 96 16.18 12.57 10.90
N GLU A 97 15.12 12.42 10.09
CA GLU A 97 14.40 13.53 9.45
C GLU A 97 13.08 13.87 10.15
N LYS A 98 12.76 15.15 10.30
CA LYS A 98 11.51 15.58 10.95
C LYS A 98 10.31 15.35 10.04
N ILE A 99 9.35 14.55 10.52
CA ILE A 99 8.08 14.34 9.81
C ILE A 99 7.08 15.48 10.08
N PRO A 100 6.21 15.81 9.11
CA PRO A 100 5.13 16.76 9.31
C PRO A 100 4.16 16.30 10.40
N SER A 101 3.59 17.27 11.12
CA SER A 101 2.52 17.01 12.09
C SER A 101 1.20 16.72 11.39
N GLU A 102 0.41 15.80 11.96
CA GLU A 102 -0.95 15.43 11.54
C GLU A 102 -1.06 14.86 10.12
N GLN A 103 0.07 14.48 9.51
CA GLN A 103 0.10 13.82 8.21
C GLN A 103 0.66 12.40 8.34
N PRO A 104 0.01 11.39 7.72
CA PRO A 104 0.54 10.03 7.68
C PRO A 104 1.72 9.95 6.72
N ILE A 105 2.82 9.38 7.20
CA ILE A 105 4.03 9.07 6.43
C ILE A 105 4.21 7.56 6.39
N ASP A 106 4.59 7.05 5.22
CA ASP A 106 4.86 5.63 5.03
C ASP A 106 5.97 5.14 5.96
N LEU A 107 5.75 3.99 6.60
CA LEU A 107 6.71 3.36 7.51
C LEU A 107 7.22 2.05 6.89
N TYR A 108 8.52 2.03 6.58
CA TYR A 108 9.19 0.91 5.93
C TYR A 108 9.89 -0.01 6.94
N HIS A 109 10.21 -1.22 6.49
CA HIS A 109 10.95 -2.17 7.31
C HIS A 109 12.30 -1.58 7.73
N ASN A 110 12.63 -1.70 9.01
CA ASN A 110 13.82 -1.17 9.66
C ASN A 110 13.89 0.35 9.80
N ASP A 111 12.81 1.09 9.47
CA ASP A 111 12.77 2.52 9.73
C ASP A 111 12.90 2.81 11.23
N VAL A 112 13.68 3.84 11.53
CA VAL A 112 13.97 4.27 12.90
C VAL A 112 13.15 5.51 13.24
N ILE A 113 12.23 5.35 14.18
CA ILE A 113 11.42 6.42 14.75
C ILE A 113 12.15 6.95 15.99
N ILE A 114 12.38 8.26 16.04
CA ILE A 114 13.03 8.92 17.15
C ILE A 114 12.06 9.90 17.80
N ILE A 115 11.84 9.71 19.08
CA ILE A 115 10.96 10.54 19.91
C ILE A 115 11.79 11.03 21.10
N ALA A 116 12.07 12.34 21.11
CA ALA A 116 13.01 12.95 22.03
C ALA A 116 14.38 12.24 22.02
N ASP A 117 14.64 11.38 23.00
CA ASP A 117 15.91 10.70 23.20
C ASP A 117 15.82 9.17 23.01
N ARG A 118 14.63 8.67 22.65
CA ARG A 118 14.32 7.25 22.44
C ARG A 118 14.24 6.92 20.97
N LYS A 119 14.85 5.80 20.61
CA LYS A 119 14.84 5.25 19.25
C LYS A 119 14.05 3.95 19.23
N PHE A 120 13.12 3.85 18.29
CA PHE A 120 12.30 2.69 18.02
C PHE A 120 12.51 2.29 16.56
N ARG A 121 12.54 1.00 16.27
CA ARG A 121 12.62 0.49 14.90
C ARG A 121 11.35 -0.27 14.55
N TRP A 122 10.82 0.00 13.37
CA TRP A 122 9.68 -0.76 12.86
C TRP A 122 10.15 -2.01 12.13
N GLU A 123 9.57 -3.16 12.48
CA GLU A 123 9.86 -4.43 11.81
C GLU A 123 8.56 -5.14 11.43
N TYR A 124 8.24 -5.23 10.14
CA TYR A 124 7.16 -6.12 9.66
C TYR A 124 7.37 -7.56 10.12
N SER A 125 6.28 -8.19 10.55
CA SER A 125 6.23 -9.63 10.82
C SER A 125 6.42 -10.41 9.51
N GLU A 126 7.00 -11.61 9.57
CA GLU A 126 7.22 -12.47 8.40
C GLU A 126 5.92 -12.71 7.62
N ILE A 127 4.77 -12.80 8.31
CA ILE A 127 3.45 -12.99 7.70
C ILE A 127 3.02 -11.73 6.91
N THR A 128 3.34 -10.54 7.42
CA THR A 128 3.01 -9.25 6.78
C THR A 128 4.01 -8.83 5.69
N LYS A 129 5.25 -9.33 5.71
CA LYS A 129 6.22 -9.12 4.63
C LYS A 129 5.68 -9.65 3.29
N TYR A 130 5.04 -10.82 3.30
CA TYR A 130 4.45 -11.40 2.09
C TYR A 130 3.30 -10.56 1.51
N SER A 131 2.37 -10.08 2.34
CA SER A 131 1.27 -9.22 1.88
C SER A 131 1.77 -7.86 1.36
N TYR A 132 2.78 -7.28 2.00
CA TYR A 132 3.42 -6.04 1.53
C TYR A 132 4.07 -6.21 0.14
N HIS A 133 4.85 -7.27 -0.08
CA HIS A 133 5.53 -7.50 -1.35
C HIS A 133 4.56 -7.81 -2.50
N MET A 134 3.46 -8.52 -2.23
CA MET A 134 2.41 -8.78 -3.22
C MET A 134 1.66 -7.50 -3.64
N HIS A 135 1.31 -6.62 -2.69
CA HIS A 135 0.63 -5.36 -3.00
C HIS A 135 1.54 -4.31 -3.66
N LYS A 136 2.84 -4.31 -3.36
CA LYS A 136 3.82 -3.44 -4.04
C LYS A 136 3.94 -3.79 -5.53
N GLN A 137 4.04 -5.09 -5.86
CA GLN A 137 4.12 -5.55 -7.25
C GLN A 137 2.85 -5.27 -8.04
N SER A 138 1.66 -5.43 -7.46
CA SER A 138 0.39 -5.10 -8.13
C SER A 138 0.24 -3.60 -8.41
N ASN A 139 0.69 -2.74 -7.48
CA ASN A 139 0.60 -1.29 -7.68
C ASN A 139 1.65 -0.78 -8.70
N GLU A 140 2.87 -1.31 -8.68
CA GLU A 140 3.92 -1.00 -9.67
C GLU A 140 3.53 -1.45 -11.09
N THR A 141 2.89 -2.62 -11.24
CA THR A 141 2.38 -3.09 -12.55
C THR A 141 1.17 -2.29 -13.03
N VAL A 142 0.30 -1.82 -12.13
CA VAL A 142 -0.83 -0.93 -12.49
C VAL A 142 -0.33 0.45 -12.93
N GLN A 143 0.71 1.01 -12.29
CA GLN A 143 1.29 2.29 -12.72
C GLN A 143 2.06 2.19 -14.03
N GLN A 144 2.83 1.11 -14.25
CA GLN A 144 3.52 0.88 -15.53
C GLN A 144 2.54 0.68 -16.70
N SER A 145 1.45 -0.07 -16.49
CA SER A 145 0.40 -0.25 -17.50
C SER A 145 -0.40 1.03 -17.76
N ALA A 146 -0.63 1.87 -16.74
CA ALA A 146 -1.28 3.18 -16.92
C ALA A 146 -0.43 4.14 -17.77
N SER A 147 0.87 4.26 -17.47
CA SER A 147 1.82 5.09 -18.24
C SER A 147 2.03 4.57 -19.66
N GLN A 148 2.09 3.24 -19.87
CA GLN A 148 2.13 2.65 -21.20
C GLN A 148 0.82 2.89 -21.97
N SER A 149 -0.35 2.81 -21.34
CA SER A 149 -1.64 3.07 -22.00
C SER A 149 -1.77 4.53 -22.47
N LEU A 150 -1.24 5.49 -21.70
CA LEU A 150 -1.20 6.91 -22.07
C LEU A 150 -0.27 7.14 -23.26
N ALA A 151 0.91 6.53 -23.27
CA ALA A 151 1.85 6.60 -24.38
C ALA A 151 1.27 5.96 -25.66
N VAL A 152 0.64 4.78 -25.56
CA VAL A 152 -0.01 4.11 -26.70
C VAL A 152 -1.20 4.91 -27.23
N LYS A 153 -1.99 5.56 -26.36
CA LYS A 153 -3.05 6.50 -26.78
C LYS A 153 -2.50 7.68 -27.57
N HIS A 154 -1.37 8.25 -27.12
CA HIS A 154 -0.71 9.37 -27.81
C HIS A 154 -0.18 8.96 -29.19
N VAL A 155 0.42 7.78 -29.30
CA VAL A 155 0.90 7.23 -30.58
C VAL A 155 -0.27 6.95 -31.53
N ASN A 156 -1.35 6.33 -31.05
CA ASN A 156 -2.55 6.09 -31.86
C ASN A 156 -3.20 7.38 -32.34
N TYR A 157 -3.24 8.43 -31.51
CA TYR A 157 -3.78 9.74 -31.91
C TYR A 157 -2.93 10.39 -33.02
N LEU A 158 -1.60 10.31 -32.94
CA LEU A 158 -0.70 10.82 -33.97
C LEU A 158 -0.81 10.04 -35.29
N ILE A 159 -0.97 8.71 -35.21
CA ILE A 159 -1.22 7.86 -36.40
C ILE A 159 -2.54 8.25 -37.05
N LEU A 160 -3.61 8.44 -36.27
CA LEU A 160 -4.92 8.88 -36.78
C LEU A 160 -4.83 10.28 -37.42
N ALA A 161 -4.15 11.23 -36.78
CA ALA A 161 -3.96 12.57 -37.32
C ALA A 161 -3.19 12.58 -38.65
N ASN A 162 -2.14 11.75 -38.77
CA ASN A 162 -1.38 11.62 -40.02
C ASN A 162 -2.19 10.92 -41.12
N SER A 163 -2.99 9.90 -40.78
CA SER A 163 -3.88 9.26 -41.75
C SER A 163 -4.97 10.21 -42.28
N LEU A 164 -5.46 11.14 -41.44
CA LEU A 164 -6.41 12.18 -41.85
C LEU A 164 -5.75 13.22 -42.77
N LEU A 165 -4.51 13.65 -42.49
CA LEU A 165 -3.75 14.57 -43.35
C LEU A 165 -3.46 13.95 -44.73
N LEU A 166 -3.09 12.67 -44.77
CA LEU A 166 -2.84 11.94 -46.03
C LEU A 166 -4.13 11.80 -46.86
N CYS A 167 -5.27 11.53 -46.22
CA CYS A 167 -6.57 11.52 -46.88
C CYS A 167 -6.94 12.90 -47.45
N ILE A 168 -6.77 13.98 -46.68
CA ILE A 168 -7.07 15.34 -47.13
C ILE A 168 -6.15 15.75 -48.30
N SER A 169 -4.87 15.41 -48.25
CA SER A 169 -3.93 15.67 -49.35
C SER A 169 -4.28 14.90 -50.64
N SER A 170 -4.78 13.67 -50.51
CA SER A 170 -5.20 12.84 -51.65
C SER A 170 -6.52 13.31 -52.28
N ILE A 171 -7.40 13.94 -51.49
CA ILE A 171 -8.62 14.60 -51.96
C ILE A 171 -8.27 15.89 -52.72
N CYS A 172 -7.30 16.68 -52.24
CA CYS A 172 -6.84 17.88 -52.94
C CYS A 172 -6.11 17.59 -54.26
N GLN A 173 -5.59 16.38 -54.46
CA GLN A 173 -4.94 15.93 -55.71
C GLN A 173 -5.88 15.16 -56.67
N GLY A 174 -7.18 15.07 -56.37
CA GLY A 174 -8.21 14.61 -57.30
C GLY A 174 -8.17 13.13 -57.70
N ARG A 175 -7.61 12.24 -56.86
CA ARG A 175 -7.35 10.83 -57.23
C ARG A 175 -8.16 9.78 -56.44
N ILE A 176 -9.31 10.14 -55.87
CA ILE A 176 -10.24 9.18 -55.25
C ILE A 176 -11.67 9.45 -55.75
N THR A 177 -12.20 8.55 -56.59
CA THR A 177 -13.63 8.49 -56.93
C THR A 177 -14.29 7.41 -56.09
N PHE A 178 -15.25 7.77 -55.23
CA PHE A 178 -16.08 6.82 -54.50
C PHE A 178 -17.25 6.39 -55.40
N SER A 179 -17.34 5.09 -55.71
CA SER A 179 -18.54 4.45 -56.29
C SER A 179 -19.51 4.07 -55.17
N PRO A 180 -20.78 4.51 -55.19
CA PRO A 180 -21.75 4.18 -54.15
C PRO A 180 -22.51 2.89 -54.51
N SER A 181 -21.95 1.74 -54.15
CA SER A 181 -22.71 0.49 -54.14
C SER A 181 -22.15 -0.52 -53.12
N THR A 182 -22.80 -0.56 -51.95
CA THR A 182 -23.17 -1.72 -51.13
C THR A 182 -23.13 -1.35 -49.64
N MET A 183 -24.24 -0.80 -49.16
CA MET A 183 -24.56 -0.75 -47.74
C MET A 183 -25.48 -1.94 -47.45
N LYS A 184 -24.90 -3.07 -47.01
CA LYS A 184 -25.66 -4.17 -46.41
C LYS A 184 -24.83 -4.87 -45.32
N ASP A 185 -25.53 -5.09 -44.22
CA ASP A 185 -25.36 -6.14 -43.23
C ASP A 185 -24.33 -5.93 -42.10
N THR A 186 -24.85 -5.49 -40.95
CA THR A 186 -24.29 -5.84 -39.64
C THR A 186 -25.41 -6.33 -38.73
N HIS A 187 -25.63 -7.66 -38.77
CA HIS A 187 -26.31 -8.38 -37.70
C HIS A 187 -25.34 -8.50 -36.51
N TRP A 188 -25.73 -7.98 -35.34
CA TRP A 188 -25.02 -8.24 -34.08
C TRP A 188 -25.78 -9.27 -33.26
N TYR A 189 -25.11 -10.39 -32.98
CA TYR A 189 -25.52 -11.40 -32.01
C TYR A 189 -25.37 -10.85 -30.58
N LYS A 190 -26.37 -11.17 -29.77
CA LYS A 190 -26.46 -10.98 -28.33
C LYS A 190 -25.75 -12.16 -27.65
N ILE A 191 -24.86 -11.89 -26.70
CA ILE A 191 -24.51 -12.80 -25.60
C ILE A 191 -24.67 -12.00 -24.31
#